data_AF-A0A951C1Q4-F1
#
_entry.id   AF-A0A951C1Q4-F1
#
_cell.length_a   1.000
_cell.length_b   1.000
_cell.length_c   1.000
_cell.angle_alpha   90.00
_cell.angle_beta   90.00
_cell.angle_gamma   90.00
#
_symmetry.space_group_name_H-M   'P 1'
#
loop_
_entity.id
_entity.type
_entity.pdbx_description
1 polymer ?
#
loop_
_entity_poly.entity_id
_entity_poly.type
_entity_poly.pdbx_seq_one_letter_code
_entity_poly.pdbx_strand_id
1 'polypeptide(L)'
;LWIDKKAYNVVRMEGQAVPQLVTTKSENLFPRFTTIRKPIDGKNWFPIYTYADDTLPFRSGAQRIRLRIAYSNYKRFGAESVFRPEQ
;
A
#
# COMPACT_ATOMS: atom_id res chain seq x y z
N LEU A 1 6.28 -5.48 -10.22
CA LEU A 1 7.14 -5.23 -9.03
C LEU A 1 8.51 -4.79 -9.51
N TRP A 2 9.16 -3.86 -8.82
CA TRP A 2 10.54 -3.48 -9.07
C TRP A 2 11.39 -3.91 -7.90
N ILE A 3 12.50 -4.58 -8.21
CA ILE A 3 13.40 -5.21 -7.25
C ILE A 3 14.78 -4.57 -7.38
N ASP A 4 15.41 -4.26 -6.25
CA ASP A 4 16.80 -3.84 -6.20
C ASP A 4 17.72 -5.00 -6.59
N LYS A 5 18.73 -4.75 -7.42
CA LYS A 5 19.59 -5.82 -7.98
C LYS A 5 20.63 -6.36 -7.00
N LYS A 6 20.98 -5.61 -5.94
CA LYS A 6 22.05 -5.99 -5.01
C LYS A 6 21.51 -6.77 -3.81
N ALA A 7 20.43 -6.26 -3.23
CA ALA A 7 19.86 -6.77 -1.99
C ALA A 7 18.48 -7.44 -2.18
N TYR A 8 18.00 -7.55 -3.42
CA TYR A 8 16.73 -8.20 -3.79
C TYR A 8 15.49 -7.67 -3.06
N ASN A 9 15.55 -6.42 -2.60
CA ASN A 9 14.44 -5.76 -1.92
C ASN A 9 13.42 -5.19 -2.92
N VAL A 10 12.14 -5.20 -2.56
CA VAL A 10 11.11 -4.48 -3.34
C VAL A 10 11.29 -2.98 -3.15
N VAL A 11 11.54 -2.25 -4.23
CA VAL A 11 11.74 -0.79 -4.19
C VAL A 11 10.51 -0.01 -4.64
N ARG A 12 9.70 -0.63 -5.50
CA ARG A 12 8.43 -0.10 -6.00
C ARG A 12 7.47 -1.23 -6.27
N MET A 13 6.19 -0.97 -6.07
CA MET A 13 5.11 -1.85 -6.50
C MET A 13 4.01 -1.03 -7.13
N GLU A 14 3.34 -1.62 -8.11
CA GLU A 14 2.11 -1.10 -8.69
C GLU A 14 1.01 -2.11 -8.42
N GLY A 15 -0.19 -1.59 -8.12
CA GLY A 15 -1.32 -2.42 -7.76
C GLY A 15 -2.64 -1.71 -7.99
N GLN A 16 -3.71 -2.48 -7.85
CA GLN A 16 -5.09 -2.01 -7.89
C GLN A 16 -5.89 -2.90 -6.96
N ALA A 17 -6.75 -2.31 -6.13
CA ALA A 17 -7.68 -3.11 -5.35
C ALA A 17 -8.74 -3.74 -6.28
N VAL A 18 -9.01 -5.02 -6.04
CA VAL A 18 -9.94 -5.83 -6.85
C VAL A 18 -10.82 -6.68 -5.92
N PRO A 19 -12.07 -7.00 -6.33
CA PRO A 19 -12.71 -6.55 -7.57
C PRO A 19 -13.14 -5.07 -7.49
N GLN A 20 -13.36 -4.46 -8.63
CA GLN A 20 -14.16 -3.23 -8.71
C GLN A 20 -15.60 -3.59 -8.32
N LEU A 21 -16.23 -2.85 -7.42
CA LEU A 21 -17.58 -3.20 -6.95
C LEU A 21 -18.60 -2.37 -7.71
N VAL A 22 -19.33 -3.01 -8.62
CA VAL A 22 -20.36 -2.36 -9.44
C VAL A 22 -21.66 -3.14 -9.30
N THR A 23 -22.68 -2.51 -8.75
CA THR A 23 -24.04 -3.08 -8.61
C THR A 23 -25.05 -2.20 -9.35
N THR A 24 -26.31 -2.59 -9.44
CA THR A 24 -27.35 -1.70 -10.00
C THR A 24 -27.55 -0.42 -9.18
N LYS A 25 -27.24 -0.44 -7.88
CA LYS A 25 -27.48 0.66 -6.94
C LYS A 25 -26.23 1.45 -6.55
N SER A 26 -25.03 0.89 -6.69
CA SER A 26 -23.78 1.48 -6.19
C SER A 26 -22.57 1.15 -7.05
N GLU A 27 -21.57 2.03 -7.00
CA GLU A 27 -20.26 1.86 -7.64
C GLU A 27 -19.16 2.20 -6.64
N ASN A 28 -18.14 1.34 -6.54
CA ASN A 28 -16.89 1.61 -5.83
C ASN A 28 -15.75 1.13 -6.71
N LEU A 29 -15.10 2.09 -7.36
CA LEU A 29 -13.98 1.88 -8.26
C LEU A 29 -12.67 2.24 -7.55
N PHE A 30 -11.61 1.49 -7.82
CA PHE A 30 -10.30 1.68 -7.20
C PHE A 30 -9.25 2.06 -8.24
N PRO A 31 -8.46 3.12 -8.01
CA PRO A 31 -7.42 3.55 -8.93
C PRO A 31 -6.22 2.60 -8.91
N ARG A 32 -5.47 2.57 -10.00
CA ARG A 32 -4.12 2.03 -9.98
C ARG A 32 -3.22 2.93 -9.16
N PHE A 33 -2.49 2.32 -8.24
CA PHE A 33 -1.57 3.03 -7.37
C PHE A 33 -0.14 2.50 -7.53
N THR A 34 0.82 3.36 -7.22
CA THR A 34 2.22 3.03 -7.06
C THR A 34 2.62 3.26 -5.61
N THR A 35 3.32 2.30 -5.01
CA THR A 35 3.96 2.46 -3.71
C THR A 35 5.47 2.40 -3.85
N ILE A 36 6.17 3.39 -3.30
CA ILE A 36 7.62 3.49 -3.22
C ILE A 36 8.07 3.06 -1.82
N ARG A 37 9.14 2.26 -1.77
CA ARG A 37 9.74 1.77 -0.53
C ARG A 37 11.16 2.26 -0.39
N LYS A 38 11.61 2.51 0.85
CA LYS A 38 13.00 2.85 1.17
C LYS A 38 13.49 2.09 2.39
N PRO A 39 14.80 1.88 2.53
CA PRO A 39 15.40 1.43 3.79
C PRO A 39 15.21 2.52 4.85
N ILE A 40 14.76 2.15 6.05
CA ILE A 40 14.54 3.13 7.15
C ILE A 40 15.43 2.88 8.37
N ASP A 41 15.93 1.66 8.55
CA ASP A 41 16.68 1.21 9.73
C ASP A 41 17.92 0.38 9.33
N GLY A 42 18.33 0.49 8.06
CA GLY A 42 19.42 -0.30 7.49
C GLY A 42 19.10 -1.79 7.25
N LYS A 43 17.93 -2.28 7.66
CA LYS A 43 17.55 -3.70 7.56
C LYS A 43 16.26 -3.93 6.77
N ASN A 44 15.27 -3.05 6.92
CA ASN A 44 13.92 -3.23 6.43
C ASN A 44 13.51 -2.13 5.45
N TRP A 45 12.85 -2.52 4.36
CA TRP A 45 12.30 -1.61 3.37
C TRP A 45 10.82 -1.39 3.61
N PHE A 46 10.45 -0.16 3.98
CA PHE A 46 9.06 0.20 4.25
C PHE A 46 8.50 1.15 3.20
N PRO A 47 7.17 1.11 2.96
CA PRO A 47 6.49 2.14 2.21
C PRO A 47 6.81 3.51 2.80
N ILE A 48 7.20 4.44 1.94
CA ILE A 48 7.38 5.85 2.30
C ILE A 48 6.37 6.74 1.58
N TYR A 49 5.85 6.26 0.44
CA TYR A 49 4.93 7.02 -0.37
C TYR A 49 4.05 6.10 -1.23
N THR A 50 2.74 6.32 -1.22
CA THR A 50 1.80 5.70 -2.16
C THR A 50 1.10 6.81 -2.93
N TYR A 51 1.03 6.68 -4.26
CA TYR A 51 0.34 7.65 -5.09
C TYR A 51 -0.49 7.00 -6.19
N ALA A 52 -1.55 7.68 -6.59
CA ALA A 52 -2.35 7.36 -7.77
C ALA A 52 -2.76 8.66 -8.48
N ASP A 53 -2.79 8.65 -9.80
CA ASP A 53 -3.43 9.67 -10.64
C ASP A 53 -4.10 8.91 -11.78
N ASP A 54 -5.40 8.67 -11.63
CA ASP A 54 -6.16 7.75 -12.50
C ASP A 54 -7.53 8.35 -12.80
N THR A 55 -8.13 7.95 -13.93
CA THR A 55 -9.48 8.38 -14.31
C THR A 55 -10.42 7.18 -14.25
N LEU A 56 -11.33 7.20 -13.29
CA LEU A 56 -12.25 6.10 -13.00
C LEU A 56 -13.56 6.27 -13.78
N PRO A 57 -14.01 5.25 -14.52
CA PRO A 57 -15.21 5.33 -15.36
C PRO A 57 -16.48 5.01 -14.55
N PHE A 58 -16.95 5.94 -13.73
CA PHE A 58 -18.27 5.81 -13.08
C PHE A 58 -19.40 5.96 -14.10
N ARG A 59 -20.59 5.41 -13.83
CA ARG A 59 -21.76 5.55 -14.72
C ARG A 59 -22.22 6.98 -14.92
N SER A 60 -22.03 7.83 -13.91
CA SER A 60 -22.33 9.26 -13.98
C SER A 60 -21.32 10.04 -14.85
N GLY A 61 -20.20 9.41 -15.21
CA GLY A 61 -19.13 10.03 -15.99
C GLY A 61 -17.75 9.64 -15.46
N ALA A 62 -16.75 9.81 -16.33
CA ALA A 62 -15.37 9.57 -15.95
C ALA A 62 -14.89 10.63 -14.94
N GLN A 63 -14.32 10.18 -13.81
CA GLN A 63 -13.83 11.05 -12.75
C GLN A 63 -12.33 10.85 -12.55
N ARG A 64 -11.54 11.93 -12.65
CA ARG A 64 -10.12 11.91 -12.27
C ARG A 64 -9.99 11.88 -10.75
N ILE A 65 -9.19 10.94 -10.25
CA ILE A 65 -8.87 10.74 -8.83
C ILE A 65 -7.37 10.85 -8.64
N ARG A 66 -6.96 11.56 -7.57
CA ARG A 66 -5.57 11.62 -7.11
C ARG A 66 -5.47 11.13 -5.68
N LEU A 67 -4.58 10.18 -5.43
CA LEU A 67 -4.23 9.67 -4.10
C LEU A 67 -2.78 10.02 -3.81
N ARG A 68 -2.50 10.49 -2.59
CA ARG A 68 -1.15 10.72 -2.07
C ARG A 68 -1.13 10.36 -0.59
N ILE A 69 -0.33 9.37 -0.23
CA ILE A 69 -0.14 8.93 1.16
C ILE A 69 1.36 8.97 1.45
N ALA A 70 1.77 9.75 2.42
CA ALA A 70 3.13 9.77 2.93
C ALA A 70 3.19 9.01 4.26
N TYR A 71 4.12 8.06 4.37
CA TYR A 71 4.32 7.28 5.58
C TYR A 71 5.56 7.80 6.30
N SER A 72 5.42 8.02 7.61
CA SER A 72 6.48 8.53 8.47
C SER A 72 6.44 7.84 9.83
N ASN A 73 7.55 7.94 10.57
CA ASN A 73 7.64 7.48 11.96
C ASN A 73 7.25 6.00 12.15
N TYR A 74 7.74 5.12 11.27
CA TYR A 74 7.54 3.69 11.45
C TYR A 74 8.07 3.24 12.82
N LYS A 75 7.21 2.59 13.58
CA LYS A 75 7.56 1.96 14.86
C LYS A 75 7.39 0.47 14.72
N ARG A 76 8.46 -0.28 14.98
CA ARG A 76 8.39 -1.73 15.05
C ARG A 76 7.52 -2.11 16.26
N PHE A 77 6.42 -2.80 16.02
CA PHE A 77 5.65 -3.43 17.08
C PHE A 77 6.47 -4.61 17.67
N GLY A 78 6.49 -4.72 18.99
CA GLY A 78 7.08 -5.85 19.70
C GLY A 78 6.24 -6.17 20.92
N ALA A 79 6.00 -7.45 21.16
CA ALA A 79 5.35 -7.95 22.37
C ALA A 79 6.26 -8.99 23.01
N GLU A 80 6.49 -8.86 24.32
CA GLU A 80 7.15 -9.89 25.13
C GLU A 80 6.06 -10.66 25.87
N SER A 81 6.08 -11.99 25.77
CA SER A 81 5.19 -12.86 26.54
C SER A 81 6.04 -13.65 27.53
N VAL A 82 5.75 -13.48 28.82
CA VAL A 82 6.35 -14.28 29.88
C VAL A 82 5.35 -15.39 30.23
N PHE A 83 5.69 -16.64 29.90
CA PHE A 83 4.96 -17.81 30.36
C PHE A 83 5.43 -18.16 31.78
N ARG A 84 4.52 -18.21 32.75
CA ARG A 84 4.78 -18.74 34.09
C ARG A 84 3.93 -20.00 34.28
N PRO A 85 4.51 -21.21 34.26
CA PRO A 85 3.75 -22.40 34.63
C PRO A 85 3.39 -22.33 36.13
N GLU A 86 2.13 -22.59 36.47
CA GLU A 86 1.69 -22.79 37.86
C GLU A 86 2.30 -24.09 38.41
N GLN A 87 2.71 -24.05 39.69
CA GLN A 87 3.25 -25.19 40.45
C GLN A 87 2.14 -25.92 41.20
#